data_AF-A0A954FDU3-F1
#
_entry.id   AF-A0A954FDU3-F1
#
_cell.length_a   1.000
_cell.length_b   1.000
_cell.length_c   1.000
_cell.angle_alpha   90.00
_cell.angle_beta   90.00
_cell.angle_gamma   90.00
#
_symmetry.space_group_name_H-M   'P 1'
#
loop_
_entity.id
_entity.type
_entity.pdbx_description
1 polymer ?
#
loop_
_entity_poly.entity_id
_entity_poly.type
_entity_poly.pdbx_seq_one_letter_code
_entity_poly.pdbx_strand_id
1 'polypeptide(L)'
;MSPWILPVLIFATWSAACIASASQKAVDDAKQKVPEDQRGGVSILPTIPIVPLFFWGLAWAIDLVAAPWGTYCIGGFHSIILTVSISTILYDLWLLNGLDNNK
;
A
#
# COMPACT_ATOMS: atom_id res chain seq x y z
N MET A 1 17.52 3.99 16.29
CA MET A 1 16.58 3.05 15.63
C MET A 1 17.38 2.05 14.82
N SER A 2 16.95 0.79 14.74
CA SER A 2 17.57 -0.17 13.81
C SER A 2 17.49 0.38 12.37
N PRO A 3 18.57 0.32 11.57
CA PRO A 3 18.60 0.87 10.21
C PRO A 3 17.59 0.19 9.28
N TRP A 4 17.07 -0.98 9.67
CA TRP A 4 16.11 -1.76 8.92
C TRP A 4 14.65 -1.30 9.12
N ILE A 5 14.36 -0.48 10.12
CA ILE A 5 12.98 -0.09 10.42
C ILE A 5 12.37 0.70 9.28
N LEU A 6 13.08 1.70 8.74
CA LEU A 6 12.56 2.54 7.66
C LEU A 6 12.36 1.76 6.35
N PRO A 7 13.33 0.96 5.86
CA PRO A 7 13.12 0.11 4.68
C PRO A 7 11.93 -0.85 4.84
N VAL A 8 11.80 -1.51 5.99
CA VAL A 8 10.69 -2.44 6.26
C VAL A 8 9.36 -1.70 6.27
N LEU A 9 9.29 -0.53 6.92
CA LEU A 9 8.11 0.30 6.94
C LEU A 9 7.69 0.70 5.53
N ILE A 10 8.61 1.26 4.74
CA ILE A 10 8.35 1.69 3.36
C ILE A 10 7.87 0.49 2.53
N PHE A 11 8.56 -0.65 2.60
CA PHE A 11 8.16 -1.85 1.86
C PHE A 11 6.76 -2.36 2.26
N ALA A 12 6.46 -2.38 3.56
CA ALA A 12 5.15 -2.77 4.07
C ALA A 12 4.06 -1.80 3.59
N THR A 13 4.31 -0.49 3.61
CA THR A 13 3.39 0.54 3.10
C THR A 13 3.03 0.29 1.64
N TRP A 14 4.02 0.07 0.77
CA TRP A 14 3.77 -0.15 -0.65
C TRP A 14 3.11 -1.50 -0.94
N SER A 15 3.45 -2.54 -0.16
CA SER A 15 2.75 -3.83 -0.22
C SER A 15 1.28 -3.68 0.16
N ALA A 16 0.99 -2.98 1.26
CA ALA A 16 -0.38 -2.70 1.68
C ALA A 16 -1.13 -1.84 0.66
N ALA A 17 -0.50 -0.84 0.05
CA ALA A 17 -1.11 -0.02 -0.99
C ALA A 17 -1.51 -0.85 -2.22
N CYS A 18 -0.65 -1.77 -2.68
CA CYS A 18 -0.97 -2.68 -3.78
C CYS A 18 -2.15 -3.60 -3.44
N ILE A 19 -2.18 -4.15 -2.22
CA ILE A 19 -3.30 -4.99 -1.76
C ILE A 19 -4.58 -4.16 -1.69
N ALA A 20 -4.54 -2.95 -1.14
CA ALA A 20 -5.70 -2.06 -1.07
C ALA A 20 -6.26 -1.75 -2.46
N SER A 21 -5.42 -1.46 -3.45
CA SER A 21 -5.87 -1.26 -4.84
C SER A 21 -6.51 -2.53 -5.44
N ALA A 22 -5.97 -3.71 -5.16
CA ALA A 22 -6.53 -4.98 -5.61
C ALA A 22 -7.89 -5.27 -4.94
N SER A 23 -8.00 -5.04 -3.63
CA SER A 23 -9.23 -5.21 -2.86
C SER A 23 -10.34 -4.28 -3.36
N GLN A 24 -10.03 -3.01 -3.59
CA GLN A 24 -10.98 -2.04 -4.13
C GLN A 24 -11.47 -2.44 -5.52
N LYS A 25 -10.57 -2.92 -6.39
CA LYS A 25 -10.94 -3.43 -7.72
C LYS A 25 -11.88 -4.64 -7.62
N ALA A 26 -11.62 -5.56 -6.68
CA ALA A 26 -12.50 -6.70 -6.44
C ALA A 26 -13.91 -6.27 -5.95
N VAL A 27 -13.98 -5.27 -5.07
CA VAL A 27 -15.26 -4.65 -4.64
C VAL A 27 -16.01 -4.09 -5.84
N ASP A 28 -15.33 -3.34 -6.71
CA ASP A 28 -15.96 -2.70 -7.87
C ASP A 28 -16.49 -3.73 -8.87
N ASP A 29 -15.71 -4.78 -9.15
CA ASP A 29 -16.11 -5.89 -10.01
C ASP A 29 -17.32 -6.65 -9.43
N ALA A 30 -17.34 -6.86 -8.10
CA ALA A 30 -18.47 -7.49 -7.42
C ALA A 30 -19.74 -6.62 -7.51
N LYS A 31 -19.64 -5.31 -7.28
CA LYS A 31 -20.77 -4.36 -7.40
C LYS A 31 -21.33 -4.29 -8.82
N GLN A 32 -20.45 -4.37 -9.83
CA GLN A 32 -20.83 -4.33 -11.25
C GLN A 32 -21.26 -5.69 -11.79
N LYS A 33 -21.22 -6.76 -10.98
CA LYS A 33 -21.53 -8.15 -11.39
C LYS A 33 -20.68 -8.60 -12.59
N VAL A 34 -19.41 -8.20 -12.62
CA VAL A 34 -18.48 -8.59 -13.67
C VAL A 34 -18.29 -10.12 -13.62
N PRO A 35 -18.48 -10.84 -14.74
CA PRO A 35 -18.20 -12.27 -14.84
C PRO A 35 -16.78 -12.61 -14.40
N GLU A 36 -16.57 -13.74 -13.73
CA GLU A 36 -15.26 -14.09 -13.14
C GLU A 36 -14.14 -14.19 -14.17
N ASP A 37 -14.45 -14.62 -15.39
CA ASP A 37 -13.54 -14.71 -16.53
C ASP A 37 -13.15 -13.33 -17.11
N GLN A 38 -13.89 -12.28 -16.75
CA GLN A 38 -13.68 -10.91 -17.21
C GLN A 38 -13.11 -9.99 -16.12
N ARG A 39 -12.92 -10.50 -14.90
CA ARG A 39 -12.33 -9.71 -13.81
C ARG A 39 -10.85 -9.44 -14.08
N GLY A 40 -10.48 -8.17 -13.92
CA GLY A 40 -9.13 -7.69 -14.17
C GLY A 40 -8.28 -7.65 -12.90
N GLY A 41 -6.95 -7.78 -13.05
CA GLY A 41 -5.99 -7.53 -11.98
C GLY A 41 -5.51 -6.08 -11.93
N VAL A 42 -4.77 -5.74 -10.87
CA VAL A 42 -4.01 -4.48 -10.78
C VAL A 42 -2.52 -4.76 -11.03
N SER A 43 -1.86 -3.87 -11.78
CA SER A 43 -0.41 -3.97 -11.96
C SER A 43 0.33 -3.49 -10.71
N ILE A 44 1.16 -4.36 -10.14
CA ILE A 44 2.04 -4.02 -9.01
C ILE A 44 3.42 -3.50 -9.48
N LEU A 45 3.71 -3.60 -10.79
CA LEU A 45 4.96 -3.14 -11.38
C LEU A 45 4.75 -1.78 -12.08
N PRO A 46 5.71 -0.84 -11.92
CA PRO A 46 6.99 -0.97 -11.22
C PRO A 46 6.94 -0.63 -9.71
N THR A 47 5.73 -0.38 -9.17
CA THR A 47 5.48 0.11 -7.80
C THR A 47 6.31 -0.65 -6.76
N ILE A 48 6.30 -1.98 -6.83
CA ILE A 48 7.27 -2.84 -6.15
C ILE A 48 8.21 -3.39 -7.23
N PRO A 49 9.55 -3.28 -7.16
CA PRO A 49 10.41 -2.91 -6.02
C PRO A 49 10.97 -1.48 -6.06
N ILE A 50 10.68 -0.69 -7.10
CA ILE A 50 11.40 0.56 -7.38
C ILE A 50 11.06 1.65 -6.36
N VAL A 51 9.78 1.82 -6.05
CA VAL A 51 9.32 2.94 -5.23
C VAL A 51 9.83 2.84 -3.79
N PRO A 52 9.84 1.65 -3.13
CA PRO A 52 10.46 1.51 -1.82
C PRO A 52 11.93 1.91 -1.77
N LEU A 53 12.71 1.47 -2.76
CA LEU A 53 14.14 1.78 -2.84
C LEU A 53 14.37 3.28 -3.07
N PHE A 54 13.54 3.91 -3.91
CA PHE A 54 13.61 5.33 -4.17
C PHE A 54 13.39 6.16 -2.89
N PHE A 55 12.32 5.90 -2.12
CA PHE A 55 12.06 6.65 -0.90
C PHE A 55 13.07 6.38 0.20
N TRP A 56 13.58 5.15 0.30
CA TRP A 56 14.66 4.85 1.23
C TRP A 56 15.95 5.60 0.87
N GLY A 57 16.35 5.58 -0.40
CA GLY A 57 17.51 6.33 -0.89
C GLY A 57 17.36 7.84 -0.71
N LEU A 58 16.14 8.36 -0.92
CA LEU A 58 15.83 9.78 -0.69
C LEU A 58 15.96 10.16 0.79
N ALA A 59 15.42 9.34 1.70
CA ALA A 59 15.56 9.57 3.13
C ALA A 59 17.03 9.60 3.55
N TRP A 60 17.78 8.61 3.09
CA TRP A 60 19.22 8.53 3.33
C TRP A 60 19.96 9.77 2.81
N ALA A 61 19.68 10.21 1.57
CA ALA A 61 20.31 11.39 0.98
C ALA A 61 19.99 12.69 1.74
N ILE A 62 18.76 12.87 2.21
CA ILE A 62 18.37 14.02 3.04
C ILE A 62 19.11 13.98 4.38
N ASP A 63 19.20 12.79 4.99
CA ASP A 63 19.84 12.63 6.29
C ASP A 63 21.34 12.94 6.26
N LEU A 64 21.99 12.87 5.09
CA LEU A 64 23.39 13.29 4.91
C LEU A 64 23.60 14.81 5.08
N VAL A 65 22.57 15.63 4.84
CA VAL A 65 22.69 17.10 4.80
C VAL A 65 21.87 17.81 5.86
N ALA A 66 20.83 17.17 6.41
CA ALA A 66 19.82 17.84 7.22
C ALA A 66 19.40 17.02 8.45
N ALA A 67 20.35 16.49 9.24
CA ALA A 67 20.05 15.66 10.43
C ALA A 67 19.03 14.52 10.08
N PRO A 68 18.44 13.74 11.01
CA PRO A 68 17.56 12.63 10.61
C PRO A 68 16.15 13.06 10.16
N TRP A 69 16.00 14.27 9.59
CA TRP A 69 14.71 14.80 9.15
C TRP A 69 14.13 14.02 7.95
N GLY A 70 14.98 13.49 7.07
CA GLY A 70 14.55 12.64 5.96
C GLY A 70 13.86 11.38 6.47
N THR A 71 14.50 10.69 7.42
CA THR A 71 13.92 9.53 8.09
C THR A 71 12.58 9.86 8.77
N TYR A 72 12.49 10.95 9.52
CA TYR A 72 11.25 11.30 10.23
C TYR A 72 10.11 11.68 9.30
N CYS A 73 10.36 12.53 8.30
CA CYS A 73 9.34 12.93 7.35
C CYS A 73 8.85 11.73 6.54
N ILE A 74 9.77 10.99 5.92
CA ILE A 74 9.40 9.85 5.06
C ILE A 74 8.75 8.73 5.89
N GLY A 75 9.29 8.41 7.06
CA GLY A 75 8.72 7.44 7.97
C GLY A 75 7.31 7.84 8.47
N GLY A 76 7.12 9.11 8.84
CA GLY A 76 5.83 9.64 9.25
C GLY A 76 4.78 9.52 8.13
N PHE A 77 5.11 9.98 6.92
CA PHE A 77 4.20 9.86 5.77
C PHE A 77 3.85 8.40 5.45
N HIS A 78 4.84 7.50 5.43
CA HIS A 78 4.59 6.09 5.12
C HIS A 78 3.78 5.37 6.22
N SER A 79 3.91 5.79 7.48
CA SER A 79 3.08 5.27 8.58
C SER A 79 1.61 5.65 8.41
N ILE A 80 1.34 6.89 7.98
CA ILE A 80 -0.03 7.35 7.67
C ILE A 80 -0.60 6.56 6.50
N ILE A 81 0.15 6.46 5.39
CA ILE A 81 -0.28 5.71 4.21
C ILE A 81 -0.56 4.25 4.57
N LEU A 82 0.33 3.58 5.31
CA LEU A 82 0.14 2.20 5.74
C LEU A 82 -1.14 2.03 6.55
N THR A 83 -1.39 2.95 7.48
CA THR A 83 -2.59 2.91 8.33
C THR A 83 -3.86 3.04 7.49
N VAL A 84 -3.87 3.98 6.53
CA VAL A 84 -4.99 4.17 5.60
C VAL A 84 -5.18 2.94 4.74
N SER A 85 -4.12 2.40 4.14
CA SER A 85 -4.18 1.20 3.29
C SER A 85 -4.71 -0.02 4.04
N ILE A 86 -4.24 -0.27 5.27
CA ILE A 86 -4.77 -1.35 6.11
C ILE A 86 -6.26 -1.14 6.38
N SER A 87 -6.66 0.08 6.72
CA SER A 87 -8.07 0.40 6.99
C SER A 87 -8.95 0.16 5.76
N THR A 88 -8.48 0.56 4.58
CA THR A 88 -9.17 0.30 3.30
C THR A 88 -9.31 -1.20 3.04
N ILE A 89 -8.24 -1.99 3.22
CA ILE A 89 -8.28 -3.44 3.02
C ILE A 89 -9.34 -4.08 3.94
N LEU A 90 -9.33 -3.72 5.22
CA LEU A 90 -10.29 -4.26 6.19
C LEU A 90 -11.74 -3.89 5.82
N TYR A 91 -11.96 -2.64 5.39
CA TYR A 91 -13.26 -2.16 4.93
C TYR A 91 -13.74 -2.91 3.69
N ASP A 92 -12.87 -3.08 2.68
CA ASP A 92 -13.20 -3.76 1.44
C ASP A 92 -13.49 -5.25 1.66
N LEU A 93 -12.74 -5.91 2.54
CA LEU A 93 -13.00 -7.30 2.92
C LEU A 93 -14.38 -7.46 3.60
N TRP A 94 -14.72 -6.54 4.51
CA TRP A 94 -16.04 -6.53 5.14
C TRP A 94 -17.16 -6.33 4.11
N LEU A 95 -16.97 -5.40 3.17
CA LEU A 95 -17.93 -5.11 2.12
C LEU A 95 -18.11 -6.29 1.15
N LEU A 96 -17.02 -6.94 0.73
CA LEU A 96 -17.07 -8.13 -0.13
C LEU A 96 -17.84 -9.27 0.52
N ASN A 97 -17.57 -9.55 1.80
CA ASN A 97 -18.32 -10.56 2.55
C ASN A 97 -19.83 -10.24 2.57
N GLY A 98 -20.20 -8.96 2.74
CA GLY A 98 -21.59 -8.53 2.65
C GLY A 98 -22.22 -8.76 1.27
N LEU A 99 -21.47 -8.54 0.19
CA LEU A 99 -21.97 -8.75 -1.18
C LEU A 99 -22.14 -10.23 -1.53
N ASP A 100 -21.26 -11.11 -1.04
CA ASP A 100 -21.36 -12.54 -1.30
C ASP A 100 -22.50 -13.21 -0.55
N ASN A 101 -22.81 -12.77 0.68
CA ASN A 101 -23.95 -13.28 1.46
C ASN A 101 -25.33 -12.87 0.90
N ASN A 102 -25.38 -11.92 -0.05
CA ASN A 102 -26.61 -11.42 -0.66
C ASN A 102 -26.86 -11.95 -2.10
N LYS A 103 -26.00 -12.84 -2.61
CA LYS A 103 -26.18 -13.53 -3.89
C LYS A 103 -26.99 -14.81 -3.70
#